data_AF-A0A357PQM3-F1
#
_entry.id   AF-A0A357PQM3-F1
#
_cell.length_a   1.000
_cell.length_b   1.000
_cell.length_c   1.000
_cell.angle_alpha   90.00
_cell.angle_beta   90.00
_cell.angle_gamma   90.00
#
_symmetry.space_group_name_H-M   'P 1'
#
loop_
_entity.id
_entity.type
_entity.pdbx_description
1 polymer ?
#
loop_
_entity_poly.entity_id
_entity_poly.type
_entity_poly.pdbx_seq_one_letter_code
_entity_poly.pdbx_strand_id
1 'polypeptide(L)'
;MGDVLEEVKAKRAVTDDLRTIMGKVYGKETAEKLEKMTDTDVRAEAALLRDGVPMATPTFDGATPEDIRSMLKLAKLPESGQFTMYDGMTGEKFARPVTVGVMYMMKLHHFVDEKIHARSIGNYSLVTQQPLSGKAHMGGQRLGEMEVWALEAHGAAHLLREMLTVKSDDIVGRNKMYEAIISGSNDIQTGTPEAFNVFVRELRGLGLAMTPKKID
;
A
#
# COMPACT_ATOMS: atom_id res chain seq x y z
N MET A 1 -7.23 -6.20 32.32
CA MET A 1 -8.51 -5.99 33.04
C MET A 1 -9.50 -7.12 32.79
N GLY A 2 -9.58 -7.66 31.57
CA GLY A 2 -10.46 -8.81 31.27
C GLY A 2 -10.29 -10.03 32.17
N ASP A 3 -9.07 -10.50 32.41
CA ASP A 3 -8.85 -11.69 33.26
C ASP A 3 -9.29 -11.45 34.72
N VAL A 4 -9.06 -10.23 35.23
CA VAL A 4 -9.49 -9.80 36.57
C VAL A 4 -11.02 -9.70 36.65
N LEU A 5 -11.68 -9.19 35.61
CA LEU A 5 -13.15 -9.13 35.54
C LEU A 5 -13.79 -10.53 35.50
N GLU A 6 -13.17 -11.49 34.83
CA GLU A 6 -13.62 -12.88 34.82
C GLU A 6 -13.40 -13.55 36.19
N GLU A 7 -12.27 -13.28 36.86
CA GLU A 7 -12.05 -13.73 38.25
C GLU A 7 -13.07 -13.12 39.23
N VAL A 8 -13.43 -11.84 39.06
CA VAL A 8 -14.41 -11.14 39.89
C VAL A 8 -15.83 -11.68 39.67
N LYS A 9 -16.20 -12.01 38.42
CA LYS A 9 -17.48 -12.67 38.10
C LYS A 9 -17.54 -14.10 38.64
N ALA A 10 -16.44 -14.86 38.57
CA ALA A 10 -16.38 -16.26 38.99
C ALA A 10 -16.41 -16.45 40.51
N LYS A 11 -15.85 -15.51 41.29
CA LYS A 11 -15.68 -15.64 42.74
C LYS A 11 -16.65 -14.83 43.61
N ARG A 12 -17.66 -14.15 43.05
CA ARG A 12 -18.45 -13.13 43.80
C ARG A 12 -17.49 -12.15 44.52
N ALA A 13 -16.41 -11.75 43.85
CA ALA A 13 -15.41 -10.87 44.47
C ALA A 13 -15.92 -9.42 44.54
N VAL A 14 -15.46 -8.75 45.59
CA VAL A 14 -15.94 -7.48 46.13
C VAL A 14 -15.63 -6.35 45.16
N THR A 15 -16.54 -5.39 44.99
CA THR A 15 -16.34 -4.14 44.22
C THR A 15 -15.07 -3.39 44.66
N ASP A 16 -14.61 -3.62 45.88
CA ASP A 16 -13.39 -3.07 46.48
C ASP A 16 -12.10 -3.56 45.79
N ASP A 17 -12.06 -4.78 45.25
CA ASP A 17 -10.88 -5.29 44.53
C ASP A 17 -10.70 -4.55 43.19
N LEU A 18 -11.81 -4.26 42.49
CA LEU A 18 -11.80 -3.48 41.25
C LEU A 18 -11.37 -2.03 41.52
N ARG A 19 -11.88 -1.41 42.58
CA ARG A 19 -11.47 -0.06 43.00
C ARG A 19 -9.97 0.00 43.30
N THR A 20 -9.44 -1.01 44.00
CA THR A 20 -8.02 -1.08 44.35
C THR A 20 -7.14 -1.22 43.11
N ILE A 21 -7.54 -2.05 42.14
CA ILE A 21 -6.78 -2.25 40.90
C ILE A 21 -6.86 -1.00 40.01
N MET A 22 -8.04 -0.40 39.85
CA MET A 22 -8.21 0.84 39.09
C MET A 22 -7.44 2.00 39.72
N GLY A 23 -7.43 2.11 41.05
CA GLY A 23 -6.63 3.11 41.77
C GLY A 23 -5.12 2.92 41.58
N LYS A 24 -4.63 1.67 41.47
CA LYS A 24 -3.23 1.39 41.15
C LYS A 24 -2.84 1.75 39.72
N VAL A 25 -3.76 1.57 38.76
CA VAL A 25 -3.53 1.83 37.33
C VAL A 25 -3.57 3.32 37.00
N TYR A 26 -4.54 4.06 37.54
CA TYR A 26 -4.76 5.47 37.20
C TYR A 26 -4.19 6.47 38.22
N GLY A 27 -3.66 5.99 39.36
CA GLY A 27 -3.07 6.84 40.39
C GLY A 27 -4.08 7.53 41.31
N LYS A 28 -3.58 8.49 42.10
CA LYS A 28 -4.30 9.10 43.23
C LYS A 28 -5.53 9.91 42.83
N GLU A 29 -5.46 10.68 41.73
CA GLU A 29 -6.56 11.55 41.30
C GLU A 29 -7.81 10.77 40.87
N THR A 30 -7.63 9.59 40.31
CA THR A 30 -8.75 8.74 39.87
C THR A 30 -9.27 7.88 41.00
N ALA A 31 -8.44 7.54 42.01
CA ALA A 31 -8.90 6.89 43.24
C ALA A 31 -9.97 7.73 43.96
N GLU A 32 -9.78 9.05 44.07
CA GLU A 32 -10.76 9.97 44.68
C GLU A 32 -12.08 10.07 43.90
N LYS A 33 -12.03 9.88 42.57
CA LYS A 33 -13.24 9.83 41.72
C LYS A 33 -13.98 8.50 41.85
N LEU A 34 -13.24 7.40 41.97
CA LEU A 34 -13.78 6.05 42.13
C LEU A 34 -14.47 5.84 43.49
N GLU A 35 -14.06 6.56 44.52
CA GLU A 35 -14.74 6.57 45.83
C GLU A 35 -16.11 7.28 45.79
N LYS A 36 -16.28 8.26 44.88
CA LYS A 36 -17.53 9.00 44.71
C LYS A 36 -18.52 8.29 43.78
N MET A 37 -18.09 7.27 43.04
CA MET A 37 -18.91 6.53 42.08
C MET A 37 -19.67 5.38 42.75
N THR A 38 -20.87 5.10 42.23
CA THR A 38 -21.66 3.96 42.69
C THR A 38 -21.02 2.63 42.24
N ASP A 39 -21.27 1.57 43.00
CA ASP A 39 -20.78 0.22 42.71
C ASP A 39 -21.23 -0.31 41.33
N THR A 40 -22.37 0.16 40.83
CA THR A 40 -22.86 -0.14 39.48
C THR A 40 -22.05 0.57 38.41
N ASP A 41 -21.66 1.83 38.63
CA ASP A 41 -20.90 2.62 37.67
C ASP A 41 -19.45 2.13 37.55
N VAL A 42 -18.82 1.76 38.67
CA VAL A 42 -17.46 1.19 38.67
C VAL A 42 -17.41 -0.11 37.86
N ARG A 43 -18.44 -0.94 37.94
CA ARG A 43 -18.54 -2.17 37.14
C ARG A 43 -18.73 -1.86 35.65
N ALA A 44 -19.50 -0.84 35.31
CA ALA A 44 -19.71 -0.42 33.93
C ALA A 44 -18.41 0.14 33.32
N GLU A 45 -17.66 0.98 34.05
CA GLU A 45 -16.35 1.47 33.59
C GLU A 45 -15.33 0.34 33.43
N ALA A 46 -15.24 -0.55 34.42
CA ALA A 46 -14.34 -1.70 34.33
C ALA A 46 -14.67 -2.57 33.10
N ALA A 47 -15.96 -2.73 32.77
CA ALA A 47 -16.39 -3.48 31.60
C ALA A 47 -15.93 -2.83 30.27
N LEU A 48 -15.90 -1.50 30.18
CA LEU A 48 -15.40 -0.78 29.00
C LEU A 48 -13.89 -0.96 28.81
N LEU A 49 -13.15 -1.08 29.90
CA LEU A 49 -11.68 -1.22 29.91
C LEU A 49 -11.19 -2.67 29.78
N ARG A 50 -12.09 -3.59 29.41
CA ARG A 50 -11.79 -5.01 29.27
C ARG A 50 -10.69 -5.28 28.25
N ASP A 51 -10.82 -4.65 27.07
CA ASP A 51 -9.98 -4.90 25.89
C ASP A 51 -8.63 -4.19 25.97
N GLY A 52 -8.53 -3.12 26.76
CA GLY A 52 -7.32 -2.37 26.98
C GLY A 52 -7.58 -1.09 27.75
N VAL A 53 -6.60 -0.65 28.53
CA VAL A 53 -6.63 0.64 29.21
C VAL A 53 -6.06 1.68 28.23
N PRO A 54 -6.85 2.69 27.80
CA PRO A 54 -6.33 3.73 26.92
C PRO A 54 -5.32 4.59 27.69
N MET A 55 -4.17 4.83 27.07
CA MET A 55 -3.11 5.66 27.63
C MET A 55 -3.01 6.96 26.83
N ALA A 56 -2.84 8.08 27.51
CA ALA A 56 -2.62 9.39 26.89
C ALA A 56 -1.19 9.85 27.22
N THR A 57 -0.40 10.14 26.19
CA THR A 57 0.93 10.71 26.32
C THR A 57 0.97 12.04 25.56
N PRO A 58 1.12 13.18 26.25
CA PRO A 58 1.34 14.48 25.61
C PRO A 58 2.56 14.47 24.68
N THR A 59 2.60 15.40 23.72
CA THR A 59 3.68 15.46 22.72
C THR A 59 5.03 15.87 23.30
N PHE A 60 5.04 16.75 24.31
CA PHE A 60 6.27 17.32 24.88
C PHE A 60 6.60 16.81 26.29
N ASP A 61 5.62 16.28 27.01
CA ASP A 61 5.77 15.73 28.36
C ASP A 61 5.11 14.35 28.41
N GLY A 62 5.73 13.40 27.70
CA GLY A 62 5.21 12.05 27.51
C GLY A 62 5.65 11.08 28.61
N ALA A 63 5.18 9.83 28.52
CA ALA A 63 5.58 8.79 29.46
C ALA A 63 7.08 8.49 29.40
N THR A 64 7.72 8.34 30.56
CA THR A 64 9.14 7.97 30.67
C THR A 64 9.33 6.45 30.54
N PRO A 65 10.54 5.97 30.19
CA PRO A 65 10.83 4.53 30.17
C PRO A 65 10.57 3.83 31.52
N GLU A 66 10.80 4.53 32.64
CA GLU A 66 10.53 4.06 33.99
C GLU A 66 9.02 3.84 34.22
N ASP A 67 8.18 4.77 33.73
CA ASP A 67 6.72 4.63 33.79
C ASP A 67 6.27 3.39 33.01
N ILE A 68 6.81 3.18 31.80
CA ILE A 68 6.49 2.02 30.96
C ILE A 68 6.87 0.71 31.68
N ARG A 69 8.06 0.64 32.28
CA ARG A 69 8.49 -0.55 33.04
C ARG A 69 7.61 -0.81 34.25
N SER A 70 7.20 0.25 34.96
CA SER A 70 6.31 0.12 36.12
C SER A 70 4.93 -0.44 35.73
N MET A 71 4.41 -0.03 34.58
CA MET A 71 3.13 -0.50 34.04
C MET A 71 3.23 -1.94 33.53
N LEU A 72 4.33 -2.32 32.87
CA LEU A 72 4.59 -3.71 32.48
C LEU A 72 4.66 -4.62 33.72
N LYS A 73 5.32 -4.16 34.78
CA LYS A 73 5.41 -4.89 36.05
C LYS A 73 4.05 -5.04 36.73
N LEU A 74 3.22 -3.99 36.74
CA LEU A 74 1.85 -4.03 37.25
C LEU A 74 1.01 -5.06 36.48
N ALA A 75 1.20 -5.14 35.16
CA ALA A 75 0.56 -6.13 34.30
C ALA A 75 1.18 -7.55 34.39
N LYS A 76 2.19 -7.77 35.25
CA LYS A 76 2.94 -9.03 35.37
C LYS A 76 3.60 -9.47 34.06
N LEU A 77 4.01 -8.51 33.23
CA LEU A 77 4.74 -8.72 31.99
C LEU A 77 6.25 -8.48 32.18
N PRO A 78 7.12 -9.04 31.32
CA PRO A 78 8.56 -8.78 31.38
C PRO A 78 8.86 -7.29 31.22
N GLU A 79 9.67 -6.74 32.13
CA GLU A 79 10.05 -5.31 32.12
C GLU A 79 10.80 -4.91 30.83
N SER A 80 11.38 -5.86 30.10
CA SER A 80 12.02 -5.64 28.79
C SER A 80 11.02 -5.49 27.62
N GLY A 81 9.75 -5.87 27.80
CA GLY A 81 8.76 -5.96 26.71
C GLY A 81 9.06 -7.06 25.67
N GLN A 82 10.02 -7.94 25.95
CA GLN A 82 10.43 -9.02 25.05
C GLN A 82 9.91 -10.37 25.54
N PHE A 83 9.45 -11.18 24.60
CA PHE A 83 8.85 -12.49 24.86
C PHE A 83 9.59 -13.59 24.10
N THR A 84 9.58 -14.80 24.66
CA THR A 84 9.99 -16.00 23.92
C THR A 84 8.87 -16.36 22.94
N MET A 85 9.16 -16.25 21.65
CA MET A 85 8.26 -16.63 20.57
C MET A 85 8.65 -18.01 20.01
N TYR A 86 7.70 -18.67 19.39
CA TYR A 86 7.87 -19.95 18.70
C TYR A 86 7.46 -19.78 17.24
N ASP A 87 8.16 -20.46 16.33
CA ASP A 87 7.81 -20.49 14.91
C ASP A 87 6.51 -21.26 14.71
N GLY A 88 5.54 -20.64 14.03
CA GLY A 88 4.22 -21.23 13.75
C GLY A 88 4.26 -22.37 12.72
N MET A 89 5.33 -22.50 11.94
CA MET A 89 5.48 -23.59 10.98
C MET A 89 6.16 -24.83 11.58
N THR A 90 7.21 -24.64 12.38
CA THR A 90 8.05 -25.74 12.90
C THR A 90 7.79 -26.06 14.39
N GLY A 91 7.29 -25.11 15.17
CA GLY A 91 7.16 -25.22 16.62
C GLY A 91 8.46 -24.97 17.39
N GLU A 92 9.57 -24.66 16.72
CA GLU A 92 10.84 -24.38 17.37
C GLU A 92 10.88 -22.98 17.98
N LYS A 93 11.67 -22.83 19.06
CA LYS A 93 11.87 -21.55 19.74
C LYS A 93 12.80 -20.65 18.93
N PHE A 94 12.47 -19.36 18.79
CA PHE A 94 13.40 -18.40 18.19
C PHE A 94 14.68 -18.23 19.01
N ALA A 95 15.81 -18.04 18.32
CA ALA A 95 17.13 -17.92 18.95
C ALA A 95 17.26 -16.72 19.92
N ARG A 96 16.48 -15.66 19.72
CA ARG A 96 16.47 -14.45 20.55
C ARG A 96 15.02 -14.07 20.90
N PRO A 97 14.79 -13.48 22.08
CA PRO A 97 13.47 -12.99 22.43
C PRO A 97 13.06 -11.81 21.53
N VAL A 98 11.76 -11.68 21.28
CA VAL A 98 11.19 -10.71 20.33
C VAL A 98 10.33 -9.71 21.09
N THR A 99 10.44 -8.43 20.76
CA THR A 99 9.55 -7.39 21.31
C THR A 99 8.17 -7.54 20.71
N VAL A 100 7.16 -7.78 21.57
CA VAL A 100 5.77 -7.92 21.17
C VAL A 100 4.95 -6.88 21.90
N GLY A 101 4.07 -6.20 21.19
CA GLY A 101 3.22 -5.16 21.76
C GLY A 101 2.06 -4.81 20.83
N VAL A 102 1.20 -3.92 21.31
CA VAL A 102 0.06 -3.41 20.55
C VAL A 102 0.46 -2.09 19.92
N MET A 103 0.59 -2.08 18.60
CA MET A 103 0.84 -0.87 17.82
C MET A 103 -0.44 -0.45 17.10
N TYR A 104 -0.79 0.82 17.18
CA TYR A 104 -1.90 1.36 16.40
C TYR A 104 -1.48 1.50 14.93
N MET A 105 -2.09 0.70 14.06
CA MET A 105 -1.81 0.72 12.62
C MET A 105 -2.94 1.40 11.86
N MET A 106 -2.59 2.30 10.94
CA MET A 106 -3.54 2.94 10.03
C MET A 106 -3.40 2.38 8.62
N LYS A 107 -4.54 2.20 7.94
CA LYS A 107 -4.59 1.81 6.53
C LYS A 107 -4.62 3.05 5.65
N LEU A 108 -3.63 3.21 4.78
CA LEU A 108 -3.61 4.27 3.77
C LEU A 108 -4.62 3.99 2.65
N HIS A 109 -5.08 5.03 1.97
CA HIS A 109 -6.00 4.93 0.83
C HIS A 109 -5.35 4.36 -0.46
N HIS A 110 -4.12 3.86 -0.40
CA HIS A 110 -3.44 3.32 -1.58
C HIS A 110 -3.87 1.87 -1.86
N PHE A 111 -5.09 1.71 -2.37
CA PHE A 111 -5.62 0.41 -2.73
C PHE A 111 -4.96 -0.13 -4.01
N VAL A 112 -4.67 -1.43 -4.02
CA VAL A 112 -4.08 -2.13 -5.18
C VAL A 112 -5.06 -2.17 -6.35
N ASP A 113 -6.35 -2.37 -6.08
CA ASP A 113 -7.39 -2.44 -7.10
C ASP A 113 -7.51 -1.16 -7.92
N GLU A 114 -7.21 0.00 -7.30
CA GLU A 114 -7.17 1.28 -8.00
C GLU A 114 -5.97 1.40 -8.94
N LYS A 115 -4.87 0.68 -8.66
CA LYS A 115 -3.61 0.75 -9.40
C LYS A 115 -3.51 -0.27 -10.54
N ILE A 116 -4.13 -1.45 -10.41
CA ILE A 116 -4.10 -2.46 -11.47
C ILE A 116 -4.88 -1.94 -12.68
N HIS A 117 -4.21 -1.94 -13.83
CA HIS A 117 -4.75 -1.58 -15.13
C HIS A 117 -3.98 -2.30 -16.24
N ALA A 118 -4.70 -2.89 -17.19
CA ALA A 118 -4.12 -3.52 -18.36
C ALA A 118 -5.00 -3.23 -19.58
N ARG A 119 -4.38 -3.22 -20.76
CA ARG A 119 -5.10 -3.08 -22.03
C ARG A 119 -4.44 -3.92 -23.12
N SER A 120 -5.26 -4.36 -24.06
CA SER A 120 -4.81 -4.92 -25.35
C SER A 120 -4.98 -3.88 -26.46
N ILE A 121 -6.21 -3.44 -26.70
CA ILE A 121 -6.60 -2.41 -27.68
C ILE A 121 -7.49 -1.38 -26.98
N GLY A 122 -7.56 -0.16 -27.49
CA GLY A 122 -8.49 0.85 -26.99
C GLY A 122 -8.45 2.11 -27.86
N ASN A 123 -8.87 3.24 -27.31
CA ASN A 123 -8.94 4.49 -28.06
C ASN A 123 -7.54 5.09 -28.33
N TYR A 124 -7.46 5.84 -29.42
CA TYR A 124 -6.26 6.51 -29.92
C TYR A 124 -6.50 8.02 -30.07
N SER A 125 -5.41 8.80 -29.98
CA SER A 125 -5.43 10.23 -30.24
C SER A 125 -5.74 10.54 -31.71
N LEU A 126 -6.53 11.57 -31.97
CA LEU A 126 -6.85 11.99 -33.35
C LEU A 126 -5.62 12.52 -34.10
N VAL A 127 -4.71 13.18 -33.38
CA VAL A 127 -3.57 13.89 -33.99
C VAL A 127 -2.42 12.93 -34.27
N THR A 128 -1.89 12.29 -33.22
CA THR A 128 -0.69 11.45 -33.31
C THR A 128 -0.99 9.97 -33.49
N GLN A 129 -2.26 9.56 -33.43
CA GLN A 129 -2.69 8.16 -33.52
C GLN A 129 -2.09 7.23 -32.46
N GLN A 130 -1.48 7.79 -31.41
CA GLN A 130 -0.97 7.05 -30.26
C GLN A 130 -2.09 6.64 -29.29
N PRO A 131 -1.93 5.55 -28.52
CA PRO A 131 -2.90 5.17 -27.49
C PRO A 131 -3.07 6.29 -26.46
N LEU A 132 -4.30 6.51 -25.99
CA LEU A 132 -4.56 7.49 -24.92
C LEU A 132 -3.83 7.12 -23.61
N SER A 133 -3.67 8.09 -22.71
CA SER A 133 -3.06 7.88 -21.39
C SER A 133 -4.11 7.79 -20.27
N GLY A 134 -3.77 7.10 -19.18
CA GLY A 134 -4.56 7.03 -17.95
C GLY A 134 -5.61 5.92 -17.90
N LYS A 135 -5.84 5.36 -16.71
CA LYS A 135 -6.79 4.26 -16.46
C LYS A 135 -8.21 4.57 -16.93
N ALA A 136 -8.68 5.81 -16.72
CA ALA A 136 -10.04 6.25 -17.06
C ALA A 136 -10.36 6.15 -18.56
N HIS A 137 -9.35 6.30 -19.43
CA HIS A 137 -9.51 6.22 -20.88
C HIS A 137 -9.06 4.88 -21.46
N MET A 138 -8.94 3.86 -20.60
CA MET A 138 -8.29 2.59 -20.92
C MET A 138 -6.92 2.82 -21.56
N GLY A 139 -6.15 3.76 -20.99
CA GLY A 139 -4.92 4.29 -21.56
C GLY A 139 -3.74 3.31 -21.52
N GLY A 140 -2.79 3.49 -22.43
CA GLY A 140 -1.59 2.67 -22.55
C GLY A 140 -0.50 3.14 -21.62
N GLN A 141 0.43 2.23 -21.33
CA GLN A 141 1.62 2.59 -20.59
C GLN A 141 2.58 3.34 -21.50
N ARG A 142 3.16 4.42 -20.96
CA ARG A 142 4.21 5.15 -21.66
C ARG A 142 5.47 4.29 -21.68
N LEU A 143 5.94 3.97 -22.88
CA LEU A 143 7.32 3.55 -23.11
C LEU A 143 8.15 4.82 -23.27
N GLY A 144 9.00 5.13 -22.30
CA GLY A 144 9.84 6.31 -22.29
C GLY A 144 11.17 6.08 -22.99
N GLU A 145 11.95 7.16 -23.05
CA GLU A 145 13.26 7.20 -23.69
C GLU A 145 14.26 6.25 -22.98
N MET A 146 14.20 6.17 -21.65
CA MET A 146 15.08 5.27 -20.89
C MET A 146 14.78 3.80 -21.14
N GLU A 147 13.51 3.41 -21.34
CA GLU A 147 13.15 2.05 -21.72
C GLU A 147 13.59 1.72 -23.15
N VAL A 148 13.55 2.71 -24.06
CA VAL A 148 14.10 2.57 -25.41
C VAL A 148 15.61 2.30 -25.36
N TRP A 149 16.37 3.08 -24.58
CA TRP A 149 17.82 2.86 -24.41
C TRP A 149 18.14 1.48 -23.86
N ALA A 150 17.32 0.97 -22.93
CA ALA A 150 17.49 -0.38 -22.40
C ALA A 150 17.33 -1.44 -23.51
N LEU A 151 16.32 -1.30 -24.38
CA LEU A 151 16.10 -2.22 -25.51
C LEU A 151 17.22 -2.14 -26.55
N GLU A 152 17.72 -0.93 -26.81
CA GLU A 152 18.85 -0.70 -27.73
C GLU A 152 20.14 -1.34 -27.19
N ALA A 153 20.44 -1.17 -25.90
CA ALA A 153 21.60 -1.77 -25.25
C ALA A 153 21.59 -3.31 -25.32
N HIS A 154 20.41 -3.92 -25.29
CA HIS A 154 20.24 -5.36 -25.49
C HIS A 154 20.25 -5.79 -26.96
N GLY A 155 20.32 -4.86 -27.91
CA GLY A 155 20.26 -5.17 -29.35
C GLY A 155 18.90 -5.71 -29.81
N ALA A 156 17.83 -5.44 -29.08
CA ALA A 156 16.49 -5.98 -29.33
C ALA A 156 15.75 -5.21 -30.46
N ALA A 157 16.37 -5.12 -31.64
CA ALA A 157 15.91 -4.28 -32.75
C ALA A 157 14.48 -4.59 -33.23
N HIS A 158 14.11 -5.88 -33.32
CA HIS A 158 12.76 -6.27 -33.75
C HIS A 158 11.69 -5.89 -32.72
N LEU A 159 11.98 -6.06 -31.43
CA LEU A 159 11.06 -5.70 -30.35
C LEU A 159 10.88 -4.19 -30.27
N LEU A 160 11.98 -3.44 -30.34
CA LEU A 160 11.95 -1.98 -30.35
C LEU A 160 11.15 -1.45 -31.54
N ARG A 161 11.38 -2.01 -32.74
CA ARG A 161 10.63 -1.65 -33.95
C ARG A 161 9.14 -1.92 -33.77
N GLU A 162 8.76 -3.06 -33.21
CA GLU A 162 7.35 -3.40 -32.97
C GLU A 162 6.69 -2.43 -31.98
N MET A 163 7.37 -2.10 -30.88
CA MET A 163 6.88 -1.19 -29.85
C MET A 163 6.67 0.23 -30.37
N LEU A 164 7.58 0.72 -31.22
CA LEU A 164 7.53 2.10 -31.75
C LEU A 164 6.63 2.27 -32.97
N THR A 165 6.23 1.19 -33.66
CA THR A 165 5.42 1.26 -34.89
C THR A 165 4.04 0.63 -34.69
N VAL A 166 3.92 -0.67 -34.93
CA VAL A 166 2.64 -1.41 -35.00
C VAL A 166 1.88 -1.48 -33.67
N LYS A 167 2.57 -1.33 -32.53
CA LYS A 167 1.93 -1.24 -31.21
C LYS A 167 1.58 0.21 -30.78
N SER A 168 2.08 1.21 -31.49
CA SER A 168 1.94 2.63 -31.14
C SER A 168 1.02 3.37 -32.11
N ASP A 169 1.54 3.83 -33.25
CA ASP A 169 0.91 4.84 -34.10
C ASP A 169 0.86 4.48 -35.60
N ASP A 170 1.35 3.31 -36.01
CA ASP A 170 1.14 2.81 -37.38
C ASP A 170 -0.29 2.27 -37.54
N ILE A 171 -1.16 3.07 -38.14
CA ILE A 171 -2.58 2.76 -38.35
C ILE A 171 -2.79 1.50 -39.18
N VAL A 172 -1.99 1.31 -40.23
CA VAL A 172 -2.14 0.18 -41.15
C VAL A 172 -1.49 -1.06 -40.55
N GLY A 173 -0.29 -0.89 -40.00
CA GLY A 173 0.47 -1.97 -39.36
C GLY A 173 -0.24 -2.56 -38.15
N ARG A 174 -0.90 -1.76 -37.30
CA ARG A 174 -1.63 -2.28 -36.13
C ARG A 174 -2.81 -3.18 -36.50
N ASN A 175 -3.57 -2.82 -37.53
CA ASN A 175 -4.72 -3.61 -37.98
C ASN A 175 -4.26 -4.93 -38.58
N LYS A 176 -3.22 -4.89 -39.43
CA LYS A 176 -2.61 -6.10 -39.99
C LYS A 176 -2.02 -6.99 -38.91
N MET A 177 -1.36 -6.42 -37.90
CA MET A 177 -0.81 -7.17 -36.77
C MET A 177 -1.93 -7.89 -36.01
N TYR A 178 -3.06 -7.22 -35.79
CA TYR A 178 -4.21 -7.84 -35.14
C TYR A 178 -4.80 -8.99 -35.96
N GLU A 179 -4.97 -8.80 -37.27
CA GLU A 179 -5.40 -9.87 -38.20
C GLU A 179 -4.41 -11.03 -38.26
N ALA A 180 -3.11 -10.75 -38.23
CA ALA A 180 -2.04 -11.74 -38.22
C ALA A 180 -2.12 -12.62 -36.95
N ILE A 181 -2.28 -12.00 -35.78
CA ILE A 181 -2.46 -12.70 -34.50
C ILE A 181 -3.70 -13.60 -34.53
N ILE A 182 -4.84 -13.12 -35.06
CA ILE A 182 -6.08 -13.92 -35.16
C ILE A 182 -5.90 -15.09 -36.13
N SER A 183 -5.24 -14.86 -37.26
CA SER A 183 -5.00 -15.88 -38.29
C SER A 183 -3.88 -16.87 -37.93
N GLY A 184 -3.12 -16.62 -36.86
CA GLY A 184 -1.96 -17.42 -36.46
C GLY A 184 -0.76 -17.26 -37.40
N SER A 185 -0.72 -16.19 -38.19
CA SER A 185 0.42 -15.84 -39.05
C SER A 185 1.32 -14.83 -38.33
N ASN A 186 2.64 -14.94 -38.55
CA ASN A 186 3.64 -14.08 -37.90
C ASN A 186 4.25 -13.05 -38.86
N ASP A 187 3.52 -12.65 -39.91
CA ASP A 187 4.01 -11.64 -40.85
C ASP A 187 3.81 -10.23 -40.29
N ILE A 188 4.90 -9.59 -39.85
CA ILE A 188 4.89 -8.25 -39.27
C ILE A 188 5.39 -7.24 -40.30
N GLN A 189 4.45 -6.50 -40.89
CA GLN A 189 4.75 -5.39 -41.79
C GLN A 189 4.70 -4.08 -41.02
N THR A 190 5.83 -3.36 -40.98
CA THR A 190 5.97 -2.08 -40.27
C THR A 190 6.02 -0.94 -41.28
N GLY A 191 5.14 0.04 -41.14
CA GLY A 191 5.14 1.28 -41.90
C GLY A 191 5.88 2.42 -41.18
N THR A 192 5.73 3.63 -41.72
CA THR A 192 6.24 4.85 -41.11
C THR A 192 5.28 5.31 -40.00
N PRO A 193 5.77 5.62 -38.79
CA PRO A 193 4.97 6.18 -37.70
C PRO A 193 4.20 7.44 -38.10
N GLU A 194 2.95 7.59 -37.65
CA GLU A 194 2.17 8.79 -37.95
C GLU A 194 2.73 10.02 -37.23
N ALA A 195 3.36 9.86 -36.06
CA ALA A 195 4.06 10.97 -35.38
C ALA A 195 5.15 11.59 -36.27
N PHE A 196 5.84 10.79 -37.08
CA PHE A 196 6.83 11.32 -38.04
C PHE A 196 6.17 12.12 -39.16
N ASN A 197 5.02 11.66 -39.67
CA ASN A 197 4.26 12.40 -40.68
C ASN A 197 3.75 13.74 -40.14
N VAL A 198 3.27 13.77 -38.89
CA VAL A 198 2.87 15.00 -38.20
C VAL A 198 4.05 15.95 -38.08
N PHE A 199 5.21 15.47 -37.62
CA PHE A 199 6.44 16.25 -37.53
C PHE A 199 6.85 16.88 -38.87
N VAL A 200 6.80 16.11 -39.96
CA VAL A 200 7.12 16.63 -41.31
C VAL A 200 6.15 17.75 -41.72
N ARG A 201 4.85 17.60 -41.41
CA ARG A 201 3.84 18.61 -41.71
C ARG A 201 4.05 19.88 -40.89
N GLU A 202 4.42 19.76 -39.62
CA GLU A 202 4.73 20.90 -38.76
C GLU A 202 5.93 21.70 -39.29
N LEU A 203 7.01 21.03 -39.70
CA LEU A 203 8.16 21.71 -40.32
C LEU A 203 7.80 22.42 -41.63
N ARG A 204 6.96 21.79 -42.48
CA ARG A 204 6.46 22.43 -43.71
C ARG A 204 5.57 23.64 -43.42
N GLY A 205 4.81 23.61 -42.32
CA GLY A 205 4.02 24.74 -41.84
C GLY A 205 4.89 25.96 -41.49
N LEU A 206 6.15 25.75 -41.10
CA LEU A 206 7.13 26.82 -40.86
C LEU A 206 7.81 27.34 -42.14
N GLY A 207 7.46 26.80 -43.32
CA GLY A 207 8.09 27.14 -44.59
C GLY A 207 9.38 26.37 -44.88
N LEU A 208 9.71 25.33 -44.09
CA LEU A 208 10.87 24.48 -44.33
C LEU A 208 10.51 23.34 -45.29
N ALA A 209 11.27 23.20 -46.37
CA ALA A 209 11.08 22.12 -47.34
C ALA A 209 11.79 20.84 -46.88
N MET A 210 11.04 19.89 -46.31
CA MET A 210 11.54 18.56 -45.96
C MET A 210 10.82 17.47 -46.76
N THR A 211 11.58 16.59 -47.41
CA THR A 211 11.06 15.49 -48.23
C THR A 211 11.82 14.20 -47.93
N PRO A 212 11.15 13.11 -47.53
CA PRO A 212 11.82 11.83 -47.36
C PRO A 212 12.32 11.34 -48.72
N LYS A 213 13.63 11.10 -48.83
CA LYS A 213 14.25 10.52 -50.01
C LYS A 213 14.21 8.99 -49.87
N LYS A 214 13.67 8.29 -50.87
CA LYS A 214 13.87 6.84 -50.97
C LYS A 214 15.36 6.57 -51.15
N ILE A 215 15.91 5.73 -50.29
CA ILE A 215 17.24 5.18 -50.48
C ILE A 215 17.01 3.89 -51.26
N ASP A 216 17.56 3.83 -52.48
CA ASP A 216 17.54 2.64 -53.33
C ASP A 216 18.36 1.50 -52.73
#